data_AF-A0A940V4I0-F1
#
_entry.id   AF-A0A940V4I0-F1
#
_cell.length_a   1.000
_cell.length_b   1.000
_cell.length_c   1.000
_cell.angle_alpha   90.00
_cell.angle_beta   90.00
_cell.angle_gamma   90.00
#
_symmetry.space_group_name_H-M   'P 1'
#
loop_
_entity.id
_entity.type
_entity.pdbx_description
1 polymer ?
#
loop_
_entity_poly.entity_id
_entity_poly.type
_entity_poly.pdbx_seq_one_letter_code
_entity_poly.pdbx_strand_id
1 'polypeptide(L)'
;MSIKIDRDKCTGCGKCLKVCPGNLLYKDEDAKAYIRYPRDCWGCTACLKECQIGAITYYLGADIGGKGTTLYTKREKQFLYWHVVKADGEEQVITINQQDSNRY
;
A
#
# COMPACT_ATOMS: atom_id res chain seq x y z
N MET A 1 -5.89 -11.89 0.01
CA MET A 1 -5.38 -10.56 -0.38
C MET A 1 -5.48 -9.64 0.81
N SER A 2 -4.38 -9.02 1.22
CA SER A 2 -4.38 -8.04 2.33
C SER A 2 -3.09 -7.23 2.28
N ILE A 3 -2.88 -6.37 3.28
CA ILE A 3 -1.68 -5.54 3.39
C ILE A 3 -0.78 -5.99 4.54
N LYS A 4 0.52 -5.71 4.43
CA LYS A 4 1.50 -5.73 5.50
C LYS A 4 2.00 -4.32 5.76
N ILE A 5 2.21 -3.99 7.03
CA ILE A 5 2.80 -2.71 7.44
C ILE A 5 4.18 -2.97 8.01
N ASP A 6 5.19 -2.31 7.44
CA ASP A 6 6.55 -2.26 7.94
C ASP A 6 6.59 -1.31 9.16
N ARG A 7 6.77 -1.88 10.34
CA ARG A 7 6.72 -1.15 11.62
C ARG A 7 7.89 -0.18 11.78
N ASP A 8 9.05 -0.54 11.25
CA ASP A 8 10.29 0.24 11.40
C ASP A 8 10.20 1.52 10.56
N LYS A 9 9.56 1.43 9.39
CA LYS A 9 9.27 2.61 8.57
C LYS A 9 8.11 3.42 9.12
N CYS A 10 7.06 2.77 9.63
CA CYS A 10 5.81 3.43 10.03
C CYS A 10 6.06 4.58 11.03
N THR A 11 5.62 5.80 10.70
CA THR A 11 5.75 6.97 11.58
C THR A 11 4.54 7.21 12.49
N GLY A 12 3.49 6.38 12.38
CA GLY A 12 2.27 6.55 13.18
C GLY A 12 1.40 7.75 12.78
N CYS A 13 1.60 8.33 11.60
CA CYS A 13 0.89 9.55 11.15
C CYS A 13 -0.64 9.40 11.01
N GLY A 14 -1.15 8.16 10.91
CA GLY A 14 -2.58 7.87 10.92
C GLY A 14 -3.34 8.15 9.60
N LYS A 15 -2.67 8.61 8.55
CA LYS A 15 -3.34 8.93 7.27
C LYS A 15 -3.98 7.70 6.61
N CYS A 16 -3.32 6.55 6.68
CA CYS A 16 -3.84 5.29 6.15
C CYS A 16 -5.16 4.84 6.82
N LEU A 17 -5.37 5.18 8.11
CA LEU A 17 -6.61 4.90 8.83
C LEU A 17 -7.76 5.73 8.25
N LYS A 18 -7.53 7.03 8.00
CA LYS A 18 -8.54 7.96 7.49
C LYS A 18 -9.04 7.62 6.09
N VAL A 19 -8.17 7.08 5.24
CA VAL A 19 -8.51 6.74 3.84
C VAL A 19 -9.00 5.30 3.68
N CYS A 20 -9.04 4.50 4.74
CA CYS A 20 -9.49 3.11 4.66
C CYS A 20 -11.02 3.05 4.62
N PRO A 21 -11.65 2.72 3.48
CA PRO A 21 -13.11 2.69 3.40
C PRO A 21 -13.72 1.61 4.30
N GLY A 22 -12.98 0.52 4.56
CA GLY A 22 -13.43 -0.56 5.45
C GLY A 22 -13.19 -0.30 6.94
N ASN A 23 -12.55 0.82 7.33
CA ASN A 23 -12.20 1.11 8.73
C ASN A 23 -11.45 -0.04 9.46
N LEU A 24 -10.50 -0.65 8.76
CA LEU A 24 -9.81 -1.87 9.20
C LEU A 24 -8.45 -1.61 9.86
N LEU A 25 -7.96 -0.38 9.78
CA LEU A 25 -6.64 0.04 10.27
C LEU A 25 -6.78 0.74 11.61
N TYR A 26 -5.89 0.42 12.53
CA TYR A 26 -5.86 0.95 13.90
C TYR A 26 -4.43 1.32 14.29
N LYS A 27 -4.28 2.02 15.42
CA LYS A 27 -2.98 2.24 16.06
C LYS A 27 -2.84 1.31 17.25
N ASP A 28 -1.63 0.77 17.43
CA ASP A 28 -1.26 0.04 18.63
C ASP A 28 -0.72 0.99 19.73
N GLU A 29 -0.18 0.39 20.79
CA GLU A 29 0.41 1.09 21.94
C GLU A 29 1.62 1.97 21.57
N ASP A 30 2.39 1.58 20.54
CA ASP A 30 3.51 2.34 19.99
C ASP A 30 3.07 3.45 19.01
N ALA A 31 1.76 3.70 18.92
CA ALA A 31 1.12 4.56 17.93
C ALA A 31 1.39 4.18 16.47
N LYS A 32 1.85 2.94 16.19
CA LYS A 32 2.10 2.43 14.85
C LYS A 32 0.82 1.84 14.25
N ALA A 33 0.67 1.98 12.94
CA ALA A 33 -0.49 1.45 12.25
C ALA A 33 -0.41 -0.07 12.14
N TYR A 34 -1.54 -0.76 12.34
CA TYR A 34 -1.71 -2.18 12.05
C TYR A 34 -3.11 -2.44 11.47
N ILE A 35 -3.27 -3.54 10.73
CA ILE A 35 -4.57 -3.97 10.21
C ILE A 35 -5.21 -4.95 11.21
N ARG A 36 -6.38 -4.59 11.75
CA ARG A 36 -7.08 -5.39 12.77
C ARG A 36 -7.85 -6.56 12.17
N TYR A 37 -8.48 -6.35 11.02
CA TYR A 37 -9.30 -7.34 10.34
C TYR A 37 -8.80 -7.58 8.91
N PRO A 38 -7.69 -8.33 8.73
CA PRO A 38 -7.05 -8.48 7.43
C PRO A 38 -7.90 -9.22 6.40
N ARG A 39 -8.83 -10.06 6.84
CA ARG A 39 -9.75 -10.82 5.98
C ARG A 39 -10.81 -9.94 5.30
N ASP A 40 -11.13 -8.81 5.91
CA ASP A 40 -12.15 -7.89 5.40
C ASP A 40 -11.54 -6.84 4.46
N CYS A 41 -10.23 -6.93 4.19
CA CYS A 41 -9.52 -6.00 3.32
C CYS A 41 -9.98 -6.14 1.87
N TRP A 42 -10.51 -5.05 1.31
CA TRP A 42 -10.99 -5.02 -0.08
C TRP A 42 -9.88 -4.92 -1.13
N GLY A 43 -8.62 -4.80 -0.72
CA GLY A 43 -7.51 -4.64 -1.67
C GLY A 43 -7.55 -3.35 -2.49
N CYS A 44 -8.30 -2.32 -2.07
CA CYS A 44 -8.48 -1.07 -2.82
C CYS A 44 -7.20 -0.21 -2.97
N THR A 45 -6.12 -0.54 -2.25
CA THR A 45 -4.82 0.16 -2.26
C THR A 45 -4.81 1.62 -1.80
N ALA A 46 -5.92 2.17 -1.29
CA ALA A 46 -5.99 3.56 -0.82
C ALA A 46 -4.94 3.88 0.26
N CYS A 47 -4.76 2.98 1.22
CA CYS A 47 -3.75 3.12 2.27
C CYS A 47 -2.31 3.11 1.75
N LEU A 48 -2.00 2.35 0.70
CA LEU A 48 -0.67 2.33 0.06
C LEU A 48 -0.35 3.71 -0.52
N LYS A 49 -1.24 4.21 -1.40
CA LYS A 49 -1.11 5.52 -2.08
C LYS A 49 -0.92 6.69 -1.10
N GLU A 50 -1.58 6.59 0.05
CA GLU A 50 -1.56 7.63 1.07
C GLU A 50 -0.29 7.59 1.95
N CYS A 51 0.35 6.43 2.07
CA CYS A 51 1.55 6.26 2.90
C CYS A 51 2.78 6.92 2.25
N GLN A 52 3.10 8.14 2.69
CA GLN A 52 4.20 8.94 2.11
C GLN A 52 5.60 8.33 2.29
N ILE A 53 5.76 7.46 3.28
CA ILE A 53 7.02 6.79 3.61
C ILE A 53 7.13 5.38 3.01
N GLY A 54 6.10 4.92 2.28
CA GLY A 54 6.09 3.60 1.66
C GLY A 54 6.16 2.43 2.65
N ALA A 55 5.54 2.55 3.83
CA ALA A 55 5.54 1.51 4.86
C ALA A 55 4.48 0.42 4.66
N ILE A 56 3.65 0.51 3.62
CA ILE A 56 2.55 -0.44 3.39
C ILE A 56 2.77 -1.18 2.09
N THR A 57 2.69 -2.50 2.17
CA THR A 57 2.83 -3.43 1.04
C THR A 57 1.53 -4.22 0.90
N TYR A 58 1.07 -4.46 -0.31
CA TYR A 58 -0.13 -5.24 -0.63
C TYR A 58 0.26 -6.59 -1.25
N TYR A 59 -0.40 -7.66 -0.84
CA TYR A 59 -0.29 -8.98 -1.46
C TYR A 59 -1.31 -9.13 -2.57
N LEU A 60 -0.84 -9.29 -3.80
CA LEU A 60 -1.70 -9.51 -4.96
C LEU A 60 -2.43 -10.85 -4.82
N GLY A 61 -3.68 -10.90 -5.30
CA GLY A 61 -4.46 -12.13 -5.35
C GLY A 61 -3.98 -13.03 -6.46
N ALA A 62 -4.11 -14.34 -6.30
CA ALA A 62 -3.62 -15.33 -7.28
C ALA A 62 -4.21 -15.10 -8.69
N ASP A 63 -5.43 -14.56 -8.75
CA ASP A 63 -6.17 -14.16 -9.94
C ASP A 63 -5.55 -12.98 -10.71
N ILE A 64 -4.77 -12.12 -10.04
CA ILE A 64 -4.14 -10.93 -10.61
C ILE A 64 -2.60 -10.98 -10.52
N GLY A 65 -2.02 -12.18 -10.50
CA GLY A 65 -0.57 -12.39 -10.45
C GLY A 65 0.01 -12.69 -9.07
N GLY A 66 -0.83 -13.06 -8.10
CA GLY A 66 -0.52 -13.25 -6.68
C GLY A 66 0.28 -14.49 -6.27
N LYS A 67 1.21 -14.97 -7.09
CA LYS A 67 2.11 -16.08 -6.73
C LYS A 67 3.24 -15.61 -5.79
N GLY A 68 2.89 -14.98 -4.67
CA GLY A 68 3.84 -14.32 -3.76
C GLY A 68 4.25 -12.91 -4.19
N THR A 69 3.69 -12.40 -5.29
CA THR A 69 3.94 -11.04 -5.76
C THR A 69 3.35 -10.01 -4.80
N THR A 70 4.11 -8.96 -4.56
CA THR A 70 3.73 -7.83 -3.72
C THR A 70 3.71 -6.53 -4.50
N LEU A 71 2.97 -5.56 -3.98
CA LEU A 71 2.83 -4.23 -4.54
C LEU A 71 3.08 -3.19 -3.44
N TYR A 72 3.92 -2.20 -3.71
CA TYR A 72 4.04 -1.02 -2.86
C TYR A 72 4.20 0.24 -3.71
N THR A 73 4.07 1.41 -3.09
CA THR A 73 4.20 2.69 -3.78
C THR A 73 5.30 3.55 -3.20
N LYS A 74 6.00 4.29 -4.07
CA LYS A 74 6.87 5.41 -3.71
C LYS A 74 6.37 6.66 -4.41
N ARG A 75 6.42 7.80 -3.72
CA ARG A 75 6.04 9.10 -4.28
C ARG A 75 7.26 10.00 -4.34
N GLU A 76 7.49 10.62 -5.49
CA GLU A 76 8.50 11.64 -5.68
C GLU A 76 7.94 12.79 -6.50
N LYS A 77 7.85 13.99 -5.88
CA LYS A 77 7.26 15.18 -6.51
C LYS A 77 5.86 14.89 -7.07
N GLN A 78 5.71 14.96 -8.40
CA GLN A 78 4.46 14.72 -9.12
C GLN A 78 4.28 13.26 -9.56
N PHE A 79 5.27 12.39 -9.35
CA PHE A 79 5.25 11.01 -9.81
C PHE A 79 4.90 10.05 -8.68
N LEU A 80 4.06 9.07 -9.01
CA LEU A 80 3.75 7.92 -8.18
C LEU A 80 4.30 6.67 -8.88
N TYR A 81 5.25 6.02 -8.22
CA TYR A 81 5.88 4.78 -8.68
C TYR A 81 5.21 3.60 -7.98
N TRP A 82 4.67 2.69 -8.76
CA TRP A 82 4.13 1.43 -8.30
C TRP A 82 5.13 0.34 -8.55
N HIS A 83 5.62 -0.25 -7.47
CA HIS A 83 6.60 -1.31 -7.50
C HIS A 83 5.90 -2.65 -7.34
N VAL A 84 5.87 -3.43 -8.41
CA VAL A 84 5.37 -4.81 -8.43
C VAL A 84 6.58 -5.72 -8.27
N VAL A 85 6.71 -6.38 -7.11
CA VAL A 85 7.83 -7.29 -6.82
C VAL A 85 7.32 -8.71 -6.85
N LYS A 86 7.80 -9.50 -7.82
CA LYS A 86 7.48 -10.93 -7.96
C LYS A 86 8.15 -11.74 -6.86
N ALA A 87 7.71 -12.99 -6.69
CA ALA A 87 8.25 -13.88 -5.65
C ALA A 87 9.71 -14.29 -5.87
N ASP A 88 10.21 -14.23 -7.10
CA ASP A 88 11.62 -14.44 -7.45
C ASP A 88 12.49 -13.18 -7.23
N GLY A 89 11.88 -12.07 -6.79
CA GLY A 89 12.55 -10.79 -6.56
C GLY A 89 12.60 -9.88 -7.78
N GLU A 90 12.10 -10.29 -8.95
CA GLU A 90 12.01 -9.42 -10.11
C GLU A 90 11.06 -8.25 -9.83
N GLU A 91 11.51 -7.03 -10.09
CA GLU A 91 10.75 -5.80 -9.84
C GLU A 91 10.34 -5.13 -11.16
N GLN A 92 9.05 -4.87 -11.31
CA GLN A 92 8.48 -4.06 -12.37
C GLN A 92 7.94 -2.75 -11.78
N VAL A 93 8.31 -1.62 -12.38
CA VAL A 93 7.89 -0.29 -11.92
C VAL A 93 6.93 0.34 -12.92
N ILE A 94 5.73 0.69 -12.46
CA ILE A 94 4.75 1.47 -13.23
C ILE A 94 4.77 2.90 -12.71
N THR A 95 5.05 3.87 -13.59
CA THR A 95 5.15 5.28 -13.23
C THR A 95 3.91 6.03 -13.67
N ILE A 96 3.29 6.79 -12.74
CA ILE A 96 2.12 7.62 -13.01
C ILE A 96 2.46 9.08 -12.68
N ASN A 97 2.25 9.99 -13.62
CA ASN A 97 2.21 11.42 -13.30
C ASN A 97 0.85 11.76 -12.68
N GLN A 98 0.86 12.18 -11.41
CA GLN A 98 -0.37 12.45 -10.66
C GLN A 98 -1.11 13.69 -11.19
N GLN A 99 -0.40 14.62 -11.83
CA GLN A 99 -1.02 15.80 -12.45
C GLN A 99 -1.83 15.43 -13.71
N ASP A 100 -1.50 14.31 -14.34
CA ASP A 100 -2.15 13.84 -15.55
C ASP A 100 -3.24 12.79 -15.30
N SER A 101 -3.47 12.39 -14.04
CA SER A 101 -4.31 11.23 -13.70
C SER A 101 -5.79 11.37 -14.09
N ASN A 102 -6.26 12.57 -14.39
CA ASN A 102 -7.62 12.85 -14.87
C ASN A 102 -7.64 13.55 -16.23
N ARG A 103 -6.54 13.48 -17.00
CA ARG A 103 -6.47 14.00 -18.37
C ARG A 103 -7.00 12.93 -19.32
N TYR A 104 -8.31 12.88 -19.46
CA TYR A 104 -9.00 12.15 -20.52
C TYR A 104 -9.30 13.08 -21.70
#